data_AF-A0A3M7DP70-F1
#
_entry.id   AF-A0A3M7DP70-F1
#
_cell.length_a   1.000
_cell.length_b   1.000
_cell.length_c   1.000
_cell.angle_alpha   90.00
_cell.angle_beta   90.00
_cell.angle_gamma   90.00
#
_symmetry.space_group_name_H-M   'P 1'
#
loop_
_entity.id
_entity.type
_entity.pdbx_description
1 polymer ?
#
loop_
_entity_poly.entity_id
_entity_poly.type
_entity_poly.pdbx_seq_one_letter_code
_entity_poly.pdbx_strand_id
1 'polypeptide(L)'
;MVADAIAYHPAVAHYNRFVATTVGRDKTLRTVQYFSRFLAWYTYRTNSPASTVALFDGVKKNFGSVRKAMRLGKFVEHFKAAAVAADAKGMDPVLKFLAVGRQLGYAFYMSFDAMTYFDSVGVRKFDGAARLQREAYRAWLAGLLCNVIA
;
A
#
# COMPACT_ATOMS: atom_id res chain seq x y z
N MET A 1 -25.15 -11.62 -0.54
CA MET A 1 -26.08 -11.26 -1.64
C MET A 1 -25.74 -9.91 -2.28
N VAL A 2 -25.79 -8.77 -1.58
CA VAL A 2 -25.40 -7.46 -2.19
C VAL A 2 -23.88 -7.29 -2.34
N ALA A 3 -23.10 -7.69 -1.33
CA ALA A 3 -21.64 -7.59 -1.37
C ALA A 3 -21.02 -8.47 -2.48
N ASP A 4 -21.56 -9.67 -2.70
CA ASP A 4 -21.12 -10.58 -3.75
C ASP A 4 -21.38 -10.00 -5.15
N ALA A 5 -22.55 -9.39 -5.35
CA ALA A 5 -22.88 -8.74 -6.62
C ALA A 5 -21.88 -7.63 -6.99
N ILE A 6 -21.37 -6.90 -5.99
CA ILE A 6 -20.33 -5.87 -6.18
C ILE A 6 -18.95 -6.50 -6.39
N ALA A 7 -18.55 -7.44 -5.54
CA ALA A 7 -17.21 -8.04 -5.56
C ALA A 7 -16.92 -8.81 -6.87
N TYR A 8 -17.95 -9.48 -7.40
CA TYR A 8 -17.89 -10.25 -8.63
C TYR A 8 -18.29 -9.45 -9.88
N HIS A 9 -18.60 -8.15 -9.74
CA HIS A 9 -18.96 -7.31 -10.89
C HIS A 9 -17.80 -7.21 -11.90
N PRO A 10 -18.04 -7.36 -13.22
CA PRO A 10 -17.00 -7.30 -14.25
C PRO A 10 -16.17 -6.01 -14.21
N ALA A 11 -16.79 -4.89 -13.83
CA ALA A 11 -16.09 -3.61 -13.67
C ALA A 11 -14.95 -3.68 -12.63
N VAL A 12 -15.12 -4.44 -11.54
CA VAL A 12 -14.07 -4.63 -10.53
C VAL A 12 -12.89 -5.42 -11.10
N ALA A 13 -13.17 -6.44 -11.93
CA ALA A 13 -12.11 -7.18 -12.62
C ALA A 13 -11.36 -6.29 -13.62
N HIS A 14 -12.08 -5.46 -14.38
CA HIS A 14 -11.48 -4.51 -15.31
C HIS A 14 -10.62 -3.46 -14.58
N TYR A 15 -11.15 -2.91 -13.49
CA TYR A 15 -10.44 -1.96 -12.63
C TYR A 15 -9.14 -2.57 -12.06
N ASN A 16 -9.20 -3.78 -11.51
CA ASN A 16 -8.01 -4.43 -10.95
C ASN A 16 -6.95 -4.70 -12.03
N ARG A 17 -7.36 -5.08 -13.25
CA ARG A 17 -6.43 -5.22 -14.39
C ARG A 17 -5.77 -3.88 -14.75
N PHE A 18 -6.55 -2.80 -14.78
CA PHE A 18 -6.02 -1.46 -15.02
C PHE A 18 -5.00 -1.05 -13.94
N VAL A 19 -5.33 -1.20 -12.65
CA VAL A 19 -4.42 -0.86 -11.56
C VAL A 19 -3.15 -1.72 -11.58
N ALA A 20 -3.25 -2.99 -11.97
CA ALA A 20 -2.10 -3.89 -12.08
C ALA A 20 -1.04 -3.43 -13.11
N THR A 21 -1.42 -2.63 -14.11
CA THR A 21 -0.45 -2.09 -15.09
C THR A 21 0.61 -1.17 -14.46
N THR A 22 0.35 -0.64 -13.26
CA THR A 22 1.26 0.27 -12.56
C THR A 22 2.39 -0.45 -11.81
N VAL A 23 2.29 -1.78 -11.64
CA VAL A 23 3.23 -2.58 -10.82
C VAL A 23 4.67 -2.50 -11.34
N GLY A 24 4.88 -2.57 -12.65
CA GLY A 24 6.21 -2.45 -13.24
C GLY A 24 6.86 -1.10 -12.92
N ARG A 25 6.08 -0.03 -13.02
CA ARG A 25 6.53 1.33 -12.71
C ARG A 25 6.83 1.50 -11.21
N ASP A 26 6.01 0.95 -10.32
CA ASP A 26 6.30 0.97 -8.86
C ASP A 26 7.64 0.30 -8.53
N LYS A 27 7.98 -0.81 -9.19
CA LYS A 27 9.27 -1.49 -9.01
C LYS A 27 10.43 -0.61 -9.45
N THR A 28 10.36 0.02 -10.63
CA THR A 28 11.41 0.93 -11.11
C THR A 28 11.60 2.12 -10.18
N LEU A 29 10.50 2.77 -9.78
CA LEU A 29 10.56 3.90 -8.85
C LEU A 29 11.10 3.49 -7.48
N ARG A 30 10.80 2.26 -7.02
CA ARG A 30 11.35 1.68 -5.78
C ARG A 30 12.87 1.59 -5.86
N THR A 31 13.41 1.09 -6.96
CA THR A 31 14.85 0.98 -7.18
C THR A 31 15.52 2.35 -7.13
N VAL A 32 14.96 3.34 -7.85
CA VAL A 32 15.48 4.71 -7.83
C VAL A 32 15.44 5.29 -6.42
N GLN A 33 14.32 5.14 -5.71
CA GLN A 33 14.17 5.62 -4.34
C GLN A 33 15.23 5.03 -3.38
N TYR A 34 15.46 3.72 -3.43
CA TYR A 34 16.47 3.08 -2.57
C TYR A 34 17.89 3.47 -2.98
N PHE A 35 18.15 3.63 -4.28
CA PHE A 35 19.43 4.10 -4.77
C PHE A 35 19.70 5.55 -4.32
N SER A 36 18.70 6.43 -4.39
CA SER A 36 18.80 7.79 -3.84
C SER A 36 19.04 7.79 -2.33
N ARG A 37 18.43 6.85 -1.58
CA ARG A 37 18.73 6.69 -0.14
C ARG A 37 20.18 6.30 0.09
N PHE A 38 20.73 5.41 -0.73
CA PHE A 38 22.14 5.04 -0.68
C PHE A 38 23.04 6.24 -1.01
N LEU A 39 22.74 7.00 -2.06
CA LEU A 39 23.53 8.19 -2.44
C LEU A 39 23.48 9.30 -1.39
N ALA A 40 22.32 9.54 -0.77
CA ALA A 40 22.21 10.49 0.34
C ALA A 40 23.11 10.08 1.52
N TRP A 41 23.13 8.79 1.87
CA TRP A 41 24.03 8.26 2.90
C TRP A 41 25.50 8.36 2.49
N TYR A 42 25.84 8.00 1.25
CA TYR A 42 27.23 8.01 0.77
C TYR A 42 27.80 9.43 0.75
N THR A 43 27.06 10.40 0.20
CA THR A 43 27.48 11.80 0.12
C THR A 43 27.59 12.46 1.49
N TYR A 44 26.73 12.08 2.44
CA TYR A 44 26.89 12.46 3.85
C TYR A 44 28.19 11.93 4.45
N ARG A 45 28.56 10.67 4.15
CA ARG A 45 29.79 10.05 4.68
C ARG A 45 31.07 10.61 4.06
N THR A 46 31.01 11.11 2.83
CA THR A 46 32.17 11.71 2.14
C THR A 46 32.32 13.21 2.39
N ASN A 47 31.62 13.78 3.39
CA ASN A 47 31.62 15.22 3.69
C ASN A 47 31.28 16.10 2.47
N SER A 48 30.40 15.62 1.61
CA SER A 48 29.87 16.43 0.50
C SER A 48 29.03 17.61 1.04
N PRO A 49 28.82 18.67 0.24
CA PRO A 49 27.96 19.77 0.63
C PRO A 49 26.56 19.31 1.04
N ALA A 50 25.96 19.96 2.04
CA ALA A 50 24.63 19.63 2.53
C ALA A 50 23.55 19.71 1.43
N SER A 51 23.74 20.58 0.43
CA SER A 51 22.88 20.68 -0.75
C SER A 51 22.85 19.38 -1.57
N THR A 52 23.97 18.68 -1.68
CA THR A 52 24.07 17.40 -2.41
C THR A 52 23.31 16.29 -1.68
N VAL A 53 23.43 16.23 -0.36
CA VAL A 53 22.67 15.27 0.47
C VAL A 53 21.16 15.56 0.35
N ALA A 54 20.78 16.83 0.46
CA ALA A 54 19.40 17.28 0.35
C ALA A 54 18.77 16.96 -1.01
N LEU A 55 19.54 17.03 -2.10
CA LEU A 55 19.09 16.64 -3.44
C LEU A 55 18.62 15.17 -3.45
N PHE A 56 19.46 14.25 -2.97
CA PHE A 56 19.14 12.82 -2.97
C PHE A 56 18.02 12.47 -1.98
N ASP A 57 17.95 13.17 -0.85
CA ASP A 57 16.82 13.05 0.07
C ASP A 57 15.50 13.56 -0.53
N GLY A 58 15.56 14.63 -1.32
CA GLY A 58 14.45 15.15 -2.10
C GLY A 58 13.95 14.14 -3.13
N VAL A 59 14.85 13.53 -3.91
CA VAL A 59 14.50 12.47 -4.86
C VAL A 59 13.85 11.29 -4.14
N LYS A 60 14.44 10.82 -3.04
CA LYS A 60 13.87 9.75 -2.20
C LYS A 60 12.45 10.08 -1.74
N LYS A 61 12.20 11.30 -1.26
CA LYS A 61 10.88 11.74 -0.77
C LYS A 61 9.85 11.86 -1.89
N ASN A 62 10.23 12.46 -3.01
CA ASN A 62 9.35 12.67 -4.16
C ASN A 62 8.94 11.32 -4.78
N PHE A 63 9.89 10.42 -5.00
CA PHE A 63 9.61 9.10 -5.55
C PHE A 63 8.80 8.25 -4.57
N GLY A 64 9.03 8.35 -3.26
CA GLY A 64 8.16 7.74 -2.26
C GLY A 64 6.70 8.21 -2.36
N SER A 65 6.49 9.50 -2.61
CA SER A 65 5.15 10.10 -2.77
C SER A 65 4.48 9.66 -4.07
N VAL A 66 5.20 9.66 -5.20
CA VAL A 66 4.68 9.17 -6.49
C VAL A 66 4.25 7.71 -6.38
N ARG A 67 5.06 6.87 -5.74
CA ARG A 67 4.72 5.44 -5.55
C ARG A 67 3.49 5.25 -4.67
N LYS A 68 3.33 6.07 -3.63
CA LYS A 68 2.10 6.06 -2.83
C LYS A 68 0.89 6.42 -3.68
N ALA A 69 1.02 7.42 -4.55
CA ALA A 69 -0.03 7.82 -5.51
C ALA A 69 -0.42 6.67 -6.46
N MET A 70 0.56 5.93 -6.98
CA MET A 70 0.31 4.82 -7.91
C MET A 70 -0.43 3.64 -7.29
N ARG A 71 -0.48 3.55 -5.96
CA ARG A 71 -1.20 2.50 -5.22
C ARG A 71 -2.58 2.94 -4.75
N LEU A 72 -2.98 4.19 -5.03
CA LEU A 72 -4.33 4.67 -4.71
C LEU A 72 -5.35 3.78 -5.40
N GLY A 73 -6.34 3.32 -4.63
CA GLY A 73 -7.39 2.43 -5.13
C GLY A 73 -7.02 0.95 -5.20
N LYS A 74 -5.76 0.57 -4.93
CA LYS A 74 -5.35 -0.84 -4.88
C LYS A 74 -6.04 -1.64 -3.75
N PHE A 75 -6.64 -0.97 -2.77
CA PHE A 75 -7.45 -1.61 -1.72
C PHE A 75 -8.62 -2.44 -2.29
N VAL A 76 -9.15 -2.10 -3.47
CA VAL A 76 -10.24 -2.84 -4.14
C VAL A 76 -9.82 -4.28 -4.47
N GLU A 77 -8.56 -4.48 -4.87
CA GLU A 77 -7.99 -5.80 -5.12
C GLU A 77 -8.07 -6.68 -3.86
N HIS A 78 -7.75 -6.12 -2.70
CA HIS A 78 -7.75 -6.82 -1.43
C HIS A 78 -9.16 -7.10 -0.92
N PHE A 79 -10.12 -6.18 -1.08
CA PHE A 79 -11.52 -6.46 -0.75
C PHE A 79 -12.10 -7.59 -1.61
N LYS A 80 -11.80 -7.60 -2.92
CA LYS A 80 -12.19 -8.71 -3.79
C LYS A 80 -11.53 -10.02 -3.36
N ALA A 81 -10.24 -10.00 -3.05
CA ALA A 81 -9.52 -11.19 -2.60
C ALA A 81 -10.07 -11.74 -1.27
N ALA A 82 -10.52 -10.86 -0.37
CA ALA A 82 -11.18 -11.26 0.87
C ALA A 82 -12.52 -11.97 0.60
N ALA A 83 -13.34 -11.44 -0.31
CA ALA A 83 -14.60 -12.08 -0.71
C ALA A 83 -14.36 -13.47 -1.33
N VAL A 84 -13.38 -13.58 -2.24
CA VAL A 84 -13.01 -14.87 -2.85
C VAL A 84 -12.52 -15.87 -1.80
N ALA A 85 -11.71 -15.44 -0.83
CA ALA A 85 -11.28 -16.30 0.28
C ALA A 85 -12.47 -16.74 1.16
N ALA A 86 -13.43 -15.84 1.40
CA ALA A 86 -14.65 -16.16 2.15
C ALA A 86 -15.57 -17.15 1.42
N ASP A 87 -15.52 -17.20 0.08
CA ASP A 87 -16.31 -18.14 -0.72
C ASP A 87 -15.59 -19.47 -1.01
N ALA A 88 -14.31 -19.60 -0.64
CA ALA A 88 -13.55 -20.82 -0.82
C ALA A 88 -14.25 -22.01 -0.12
N LYS A 89 -14.68 -23.00 -0.92
CA LYS A 89 -15.27 -24.26 -0.47
C LYS A 89 -14.17 -25.31 -0.33
N GLY A 90 -14.24 -26.14 0.71
CA GLY A 90 -13.27 -27.22 0.94
C GLY A 90 -11.92 -26.78 1.53
N MET A 91 -11.77 -25.51 1.90
CA MET A 91 -10.62 -25.04 2.68
C MET A 91 -10.85 -25.28 4.18
N ASP A 92 -9.78 -25.61 4.91
CA ASP A 92 -9.83 -25.67 6.37
C ASP A 92 -10.38 -24.36 6.95
N PRO A 93 -11.33 -24.40 7.91
CA PRO A 93 -11.96 -23.20 8.46
C PRO A 93 -10.97 -22.19 9.03
N VAL A 94 -9.91 -22.66 9.72
CA VAL A 94 -8.91 -21.77 10.33
C VAL A 94 -8.11 -21.07 9.23
N LEU A 95 -7.62 -21.81 8.25
CA LEU A 95 -6.90 -21.24 7.09
C LEU A 95 -7.76 -20.25 6.32
N LYS A 96 -9.06 -20.53 6.18
CA LYS A 96 -10.02 -19.63 5.54
C LYS A 96 -10.16 -18.32 6.30
N PHE A 97 -10.37 -18.36 7.61
CA PHE A 97 -10.47 -17.15 8.43
C PHE A 97 -9.17 -16.34 8.40
N LEU A 98 -8.02 -17.00 8.44
CA LEU A 98 -6.73 -16.33 8.34
C LEU A 98 -6.51 -15.70 6.95
N ALA A 99 -6.91 -16.38 5.87
CA ALA A 99 -6.83 -15.84 4.52
C ALA A 99 -7.72 -14.59 4.35
N VAL A 100 -8.95 -14.61 4.89
CA VAL A 100 -9.86 -13.46 4.91
C VAL A 100 -9.27 -12.33 5.76
N GLY A 101 -8.82 -12.63 6.98
CA GLY A 101 -8.22 -11.66 7.90
C GLY A 101 -6.99 -10.96 7.30
N ARG A 102 -6.13 -11.73 6.61
CA ARG A 102 -5.00 -11.19 5.85
C ARG A 102 -5.44 -10.16 4.81
N GLN A 103 -6.40 -10.53 3.96
CA GLN A 103 -6.83 -9.66 2.87
C GLN A 103 -7.57 -8.42 3.39
N LEU A 104 -8.40 -8.56 4.42
CA LEU A 104 -9.05 -7.41 5.06
C LEU A 104 -8.04 -6.48 5.73
N GLY A 105 -7.04 -7.02 6.44
CA GLY A 105 -5.98 -6.21 7.03
C GLY A 105 -5.23 -5.37 5.98
N TYR A 106 -4.89 -5.96 4.84
CA TYR A 106 -4.29 -5.24 3.72
C TYR A 106 -5.25 -4.25 3.04
N ALA A 107 -6.53 -4.59 2.91
CA ALA A 107 -7.55 -3.70 2.36
C ALA A 107 -7.72 -2.43 3.20
N PHE A 108 -7.86 -2.57 4.52
CA PHE A 108 -7.98 -1.44 5.44
C PHE A 108 -6.68 -0.63 5.52
N TYR A 109 -5.52 -1.28 5.57
CA TYR A 109 -4.24 -0.61 5.49
C TYR A 109 -4.15 0.29 4.24
N MET A 110 -4.43 -0.25 3.05
CA MET A 110 -4.36 0.52 1.81
C MET A 110 -5.43 1.59 1.70
N SER A 111 -6.62 1.37 2.27
CA SER A 111 -7.69 2.37 2.31
C SER A 111 -7.28 3.57 3.17
N PHE A 112 -6.73 3.31 4.35
CA PHE A 112 -6.25 4.35 5.26
C PHE A 112 -5.01 5.05 4.69
N ASP A 113 -4.07 4.31 4.09
CA ASP A 113 -2.90 4.88 3.42
C ASP A 113 -3.31 5.80 2.24
N ALA A 114 -4.37 5.43 1.49
CA ALA A 114 -4.92 6.26 0.43
C ALA A 114 -5.55 7.56 0.97
N MET A 115 -6.27 7.50 2.08
CA MET A 115 -6.84 8.69 2.72
C MET A 115 -5.76 9.64 3.28
N THR A 116 -4.71 9.10 3.89
CA THR A 116 -3.59 9.91 4.40
C THR A 116 -2.67 10.45 3.31
N TYR A 117 -2.82 10.00 2.06
CA TYR A 117 -2.00 10.46 0.94
C TYR A 117 -2.12 11.98 0.74
N PHE A 118 -3.34 12.51 0.69
CA PHE A 118 -3.59 13.94 0.48
C PHE A 118 -2.98 14.83 1.57
N ASP A 119 -2.95 14.34 2.81
CA ASP A 119 -2.22 14.99 3.89
C ASP A 119 -0.71 14.92 3.62
N SER A 120 -0.19 13.73 3.31
CA SER A 120 1.26 13.51 3.13
C SER A 120 1.88 14.35 2.02
N VAL A 121 1.11 14.69 0.97
CA VAL A 121 1.56 15.56 -0.14
C VAL A 121 1.19 17.04 0.06
N GLY A 122 0.50 17.39 1.14
CA GLY A 122 0.16 18.78 1.47
C GLY A 122 -1.03 19.37 0.70
N VAL A 123 -1.81 18.56 -0.01
CA VAL A 123 -3.01 19.02 -0.74
C VAL A 123 -4.10 19.42 0.23
N ARG A 124 -4.36 18.59 1.24
CA ARG A 124 -5.32 18.90 2.31
C ARG A 124 -4.84 18.28 3.62
N LYS A 125 -4.38 19.14 4.52
CA LYS A 125 -4.02 18.73 5.88
C LYS A 125 -5.27 18.47 6.72
N PHE A 126 -5.21 17.47 7.58
CA PHE A 126 -6.28 17.21 8.55
C PHE A 126 -5.73 16.65 9.86
N ASP A 127 -6.32 17.08 10.98
CA ASP A 127 -5.82 16.77 12.32
C ASP A 127 -5.77 15.27 12.63
N GLY A 128 -6.67 14.50 12.01
CA GLY A 128 -6.75 13.04 12.16
C GLY A 128 -5.70 12.24 11.40
N ALA A 129 -4.84 12.85 10.57
CA ALA A 129 -3.97 12.11 9.64
C ALA A 129 -3.00 11.17 10.36
N ALA A 130 -2.37 11.65 11.44
CA ALA A 130 -1.45 10.84 12.23
C ALA A 130 -2.16 9.66 12.91
N ARG A 131 -3.39 9.85 13.39
CA ARG A 131 -4.22 8.78 13.98
C ARG A 131 -4.57 7.75 12.92
N LEU A 132 -5.07 8.19 11.77
CA LEU A 132 -5.47 7.30 10.68
C LEU A 132 -4.27 6.47 10.16
N GLN A 133 -3.09 7.08 10.09
CA GLN A 133 -1.86 6.37 9.72
C GLN A 133 -1.48 5.29 10.74
N ARG A 134 -1.67 5.54 12.04
CA ARG A 134 -1.45 4.51 13.07
C ARG A 134 -2.43 3.35 12.94
N GLU A 135 -3.72 3.63 12.69
CA GLU A 135 -4.69 2.57 12.42
C GLU A 135 -4.36 1.80 11.14
N ALA A 136 -3.81 2.46 10.12
CA ALA A 136 -3.32 1.79 8.92
C ALA A 136 -2.24 0.77 9.27
N TYR A 137 -1.26 1.14 10.09
CA TYR A 137 -0.20 0.21 10.52
C TYR A 137 -0.72 -0.92 11.41
N ARG A 138 -1.72 -0.68 12.24
CA ARG A 138 -2.38 -1.74 13.02
C ARG A 138 -3.12 -2.73 12.13
N ALA A 139 -3.85 -2.25 11.12
CA ALA A 139 -4.52 -3.10 10.14
C ALA A 139 -3.51 -3.91 9.31
N TRP A 140 -2.39 -3.29 8.92
CA TRP A 140 -1.29 -3.97 8.24
C TRP A 140 -0.69 -5.07 9.10
N LEU A 141 -0.42 -4.78 10.37
CA LEU A 141 0.11 -5.76 11.33
C LEU A 141 -0.86 -6.92 11.52
N ALA A 142 -2.16 -6.66 11.70
CA ALA A 142 -3.17 -7.70 11.82
C ALA A 142 -3.18 -8.61 10.57
N GLY A 143 -3.15 -8.01 9.38
CA GLY A 143 -3.07 -8.78 8.12
C GLY A 143 -1.79 -9.59 8.00
N LEU A 144 -0.65 -9.05 8.45
CA LEU A 144 0.63 -9.74 8.48
C LEU A 144 0.61 -10.93 9.45
N LEU A 145 0.05 -10.76 10.66
CA LEU A 145 -0.08 -11.85 11.64
C LEU A 145 -0.95 -12.98 11.09
N CYS A 146 -2.09 -12.66 10.47
CA CYS A 146 -2.91 -13.67 9.81
C CYS A 146 -2.15 -14.41 8.70
N ASN A 147 -1.26 -13.73 7.97
CA ASN A 147 -0.43 -14.32 6.91
C ASN A 147 0.69 -15.22 7.45
N VAL A 148 1.22 -14.92 8.64
CA VAL A 148 2.30 -15.71 9.25
C VAL A 148 1.75 -16.96 9.94
N ILE A 149 0.51 -16.90 10.44
CA ILE A 149 -0.15 -18.02 11.13
C ILE A 149 -0.81 -19.00 10.14
N ALA A 150 -1.23 -18.53 8.95
CA ALA A 150 -1.84 -19.34 7.89
C ALA A 150 -0.83 -20.27 7.21
#